data_AF-A0A3T0KVH5-F1
#
_entry.id   AF-A0A3T0KVH5-F1
#
_cell.length_a   1.000
_cell.length_b   1.000
_cell.length_c   1.000
_cell.angle_alpha   90.00
_cell.angle_beta   90.00
_cell.angle_gamma   90.00
#
_symmetry.space_group_name_H-M   'P 1'
#
loop_
_entity.id
_entity.type
_entity.pdbx_description
1 polymer ?
#
loop_
_entity_poly.entity_id
_entity_poly.type
_entity_poly.pdbx_seq_one_letter_code
_entity_poly.pdbx_strand_id
1 'polypeptide(L)' 'MLDLDKTREKILALDESGAKTLLMITASYVEMVHGGNGGFTNDKCVDALIKMFNSIPEPDVLKEMYKK' A
#
# COMPACT_ATOMS: atom_id res chain seq x y z
N MET A 1 0.95 -5.45 12.89
CA MET A 1 1.58 -6.52 12.09
C MET A 1 0.80 -6.65 10.79
N LEU A 2 1.48 -6.87 9.67
CA LEU A 2 0.85 -7.04 8.36
C LEU A 2 0.46 -8.51 8.18
N ASP A 3 -0.81 -8.76 7.86
CA ASP A 3 -1.26 -10.08 7.41
C ASP A 3 -0.99 -10.21 5.91
N LEU A 4 0.01 -11.00 5.55
CA LEU A 4 0.49 -11.09 4.16
C LEU A 4 -0.52 -11.75 3.23
N ASP A 5 -1.23 -12.77 3.70
CA ASP A 5 -2.23 -13.47 2.89
C ASP A 5 -3.43 -12.57 2.63
N LYS A 6 -3.94 -11.92 3.68
CA LYS A 6 -5.05 -10.97 3.54
C LYS A 6 -4.65 -9.75 2.68
N THR A 7 -3.43 -9.25 2.84
CA THR A 7 -2.93 -8.13 2.03
C THR A 7 -2.82 -8.52 0.56
N ARG A 8 -2.35 -9.74 0.28
CA ARG A 8 -2.26 -10.26 -1.09
C ARG A 8 -3.64 -10.34 -1.75
N GLU A 9 -4.64 -10.89 -1.06
CA GLU A 9 -6.01 -10.97 -1.58
C GLU A 9 -6.57 -9.58 -1.93
N LYS A 10 -6.34 -8.60 -1.04
CA LYS A 10 -6.73 -7.21 -1.27
C LYS A 10 -6.05 -6.58 -2.48
N ILE A 11 -4.74 -6.80 -2.65
CA ILE A 11 -3.99 -6.28 -3.79
C ILE A 11 -4.48 -6.90 -5.10
N LEU A 12 -4.76 -8.20 -5.13
CA LEU A 12 -5.30 -8.89 -6.32
C LEU A 12 -6.68 -8.39 -6.72
N ALA A 13 -7.45 -7.87 -5.76
CA ALA A 13 -8.77 -7.32 -6.00
C ALA A 13 -8.74 -5.86 -6.50
N LEU A 14 -7.59 -5.17 -6.47
CA LEU A 14 -7.47 -3.81 -6.98
C LEU A 14 -7.59 -3.78 -8.51
N ASP A 15 -8.19 -2.71 -9.02
CA ASP A 15 -8.09 -2.33 -10.43
C ASP A 15 -6.71 -1.78 -10.77
N GLU A 16 -6.45 -1.57 -12.06
CA GLU A 16 -5.16 -1.09 -12.55
C GLU A 16 -4.78 0.27 -11.93
N SER A 17 -5.76 1.16 -11.73
CA SER A 17 -5.54 2.47 -11.14
C SER A 17 -5.10 2.36 -9.67
N GLY A 18 -5.84 1.59 -8.86
CA GLY A 18 -5.49 1.34 -7.46
C GLY A 18 -4.13 0.67 -7.29
N ALA A 19 -3.83 -0.33 -8.13
CA ALA A 19 -2.53 -1.00 -8.13
C ALA A 19 -1.38 -0.04 -8.47
N LYS A 20 -1.55 0.84 -9.48
CA LYS A 20 -0.57 1.88 -9.83
C LYS A 20 -0.34 2.86 -8.68
N THR A 21 -1.40 3.34 -8.04
CA THR A 21 -1.27 4.26 -6.88
C THR A 21 -0.49 3.62 -5.74
N LEU A 22 -0.80 2.35 -5.41
CA LEU A 22 -0.09 1.60 -4.37
C LEU A 22 1.41 1.48 -4.69
N LEU A 23 1.75 1.12 -5.93
CA LEU A 23 3.14 1.00 -6.38
C LEU A 23 3.88 2.34 -6.27
N MET A 24 3.27 3.44 -6.74
CA MET A 24 3.89 4.76 -6.73
C MET A 24 4.17 5.27 -5.31
N ILE A 25 3.23 5.07 -4.37
CA ILE A 25 3.44 5.45 -2.97
C ILE A 25 4.54 4.59 -2.34
N THR A 26 4.54 3.27 -2.61
CA THR A 26 5.57 2.35 -2.11
C THR A 26 6.96 2.79 -2.58
N ALA A 27 7.12 3.02 -3.88
CA ALA A 27 8.38 3.49 -4.45
C ALA A 27 8.81 4.83 -3.84
N SER A 28 7.88 5.76 -3.64
CA SER A 28 8.19 7.06 -3.03
C SER A 28 8.73 6.92 -1.60
N TYR A 29 8.14 6.05 -0.78
CA TYR A 29 8.66 5.81 0.58
C TYR A 29 10.03 5.14 0.58
N VAL A 30 10.28 4.21 -0.35
CA VAL A 30 11.59 3.57 -0.52
C VAL A 30 12.64 4.60 -0.93
N GLU A 31 12.33 5.47 -1.90
CA GLU A 31 13.24 6.55 -2.31
C GLU A 31 13.51 7.56 -1.18
N MET A 32 12.50 7.91 -0.39
CA MET A 32 12.67 8.84 0.74
C MET A 32 13.60 8.29 1.82
N VAL A 33 13.52 6.98 2.11
CA VAL A 33 14.43 6.35 3.09
C VAL A 33 15.81 6.11 2.50
N HIS A 34 15.91 5.76 1.21
CA HIS A 34 17.19 5.55 0.52
C HIS A 34 17.97 6.86 0.35
N GLY A 35 17.29 7.94 -0.02
CA GLY A 35 17.87 9.26 -0.24
C GLY A 35 18.32 9.98 1.05
N GLY A 36 18.20 9.33 2.22
CA GLY A 36 18.73 9.84 3.48
C GLY A 36 18.01 11.10 3.98
N ASN A 37 16.73 11.28 3.66
CA ASN A 37 15.96 12.40 4.17
C ASN A 37 15.81 12.22 5.69
N GLY A 38 16.62 12.92 6.49
CA GLY A 38 16.89 12.61 7.91
C GLY A 38 15.67 12.52 8.84
N GLY A 39 14.48 12.93 8.38
CA GLY A 39 13.21 12.76 9.09
C GLY A 39 12.46 11.45 8.80
N PHE A 40 12.76 10.73 7.71
CA PHE A 40 12.05 9.52 7.26
C PHE A 40 12.96 8.29 7.37
N THR A 41 12.98 7.71 8.57
CA THR A 41 13.83 6.55 8.92
C THR A 41 13.24 5.23 8.40
N ASN A 42 14.03 4.16 8.46
CA ASN A 42 13.58 2.79 8.15
C ASN A 42 12.28 2.42 8.88
N ASP A 43 12.20 2.68 10.19
CA ASP A 43 11.03 2.35 10.99
C ASP A 43 9.78 3.11 10.54
N LYS A 44 9.93 4.42 10.24
CA LYS A 44 8.83 5.23 9.71
C LYS A 44 8.38 4.77 8.33
N CYS A 45 9.32 4.31 7.50
CA CYS A 45 9.01 3.72 6.20
C CYS A 45 8.19 2.43 6.38
N VAL A 46 8.61 1.52 7.26
CA VAL A 46 7.89 0.28 7.57
C VAL A 46 6.49 0.58 8.13
N ASP A 47 6.37 1.48 9.10
CA ASP A 47 5.07 1.86 9.67
C ASP A 47 4.12 2.47 8.63
N ALA A 48 4.65 3.33 7.76
CA ALA A 48 3.86 3.95 6.69
C ALA A 48 3.37 2.91 5.67
N LEU A 49 4.22 1.96 5.29
CA LEU A 49 3.86 0.85 4.40
C LEU A 49 2.80 -0.05 5.04
N ILE A 50 2.97 -0.45 6.31
CA ILE A 50 1.99 -1.26 7.04
C ILE A 50 0.64 -0.53 7.09
N LYS A 51 0.63 0.77 7.40
CA LYS A 51 -0.59 1.57 7.43
C LYS A 51 -1.27 1.65 6.06
N MET A 52 -0.48 1.85 5.00
CA MET A 52 -0.98 1.90 3.63
C MET A 52 -1.62 0.57 3.23
N PHE A 53 -0.93 -0.56 3.41
CA PHE A 53 -1.46 -1.87 3.03
C PHE A 53 -2.71 -2.25 3.84
N ASN A 54 -2.75 -1.92 5.14
CA ASN A 54 -3.93 -2.15 5.96
C ASN A 54 -5.12 -1.24 5.59
N SER A 55 -4.88 -0.12 4.90
CA SER A 55 -5.92 0.79 4.43
C SER A 55 -6.59 0.33 3.12
N ILE A 56 -6.05 -0.69 2.44
CA ILE A 56 -6.69 -1.24 1.25
C ILE A 56 -8.07 -1.81 1.66
N PRO A 57 -9.16 -1.39 0.99
CA PRO A 57 -10.50 -1.91 1.28
C PRO A 57 -10.58 -3.43 1.09
N GLU A 58 -11.56 -4.05 1.74
CA GLU A 58 -11.80 -5.49 1.57
C GLU A 58 -12.25 -5.79 0.12
N PRO A 59 -11.99 -7.01 -0.41
CA PRO A 59 -12.27 -7.34 -1.81
C PRO A 59 -13.74 -7.19 -2.22
N ASP A 60 -14.67 -7.43 -1.31
CA ASP A 60 -16.11 -7.22 -1.52
C ASP A 60 -16.45 -5.73 -1.70
N VAL A 61 -15.85 -4.85 -0.89
CA VAL A 61 -15.99 -3.39 -1.03
C VAL A 61 -15.42 -2.91 -2.37
N LEU A 62 -14.24 -3.41 -2.75
CA LEU A 62 -13.61 -3.08 -4.04
C LEU A 62 -14.49 -3.50 -5.22
N LYS A 63 -15.06 -4.71 -5.17
CA LYS A 63 -16.00 -5.19 -6.20
C LYS A 63 -17.20 -4.26 -6.36
N GLU A 64 -17.81 -3.77 -5.28
CA GLU A 64 -18.91 -2.80 -5.37
C GLU A 64 -18.46 -1.45 -5.95
N MET A 65 -17.26 -0.97 -5.58
CA MET A 65 -16.71 0.29 -6.10
C MET A 65 -16.47 0.26 -7.61
N TYR A 66 -16.11 -0.91 -8.16
CA TYR A 66 -15.80 -1.10 -9.58
C TYR A 66 -16.99 -1.48 -10.46
N LYS A 67 -18.18 -1.70 -9.90
CA LYS A 67 -19.42 -1.94 -10.68
C LYS A 67 -19.94 -0.70 -11.43
N LYS A 68 -19.12 0.33 -11.59
CA LYS A 68 -19.47 1.54 -12.33
C LYS A 68 -19.32 1.37 -13.83
#